data_AF-A0A7C1ELC8-F1
#
_entry.id   AF-A0A7C1ELC8-F1
#
_cell.length_a   1.000
_cell.length_b   1.000
_cell.length_c   1.000
_cell.angle_alpha   90.00
_cell.angle_beta   90.00
_cell.angle_gamma   90.00
#
_symmetry.space_group_name_H-M   'P 1'
#
loop_
_entity.id
_entity.type
_entity.pdbx_description
1 polymer ?
#
loop_
_entity_poly.entity_id
_entity_poly.type
_entity_poly.pdbx_seq_one_letter_code
_entity_poly.pdbx_strand_id
1 'polypeptide(L)'
;MPFTNAQLVRKHLIEHSAAGQAVENFSLKLTGTTPAKLPGAPVLSGSDKVKGKEEETPRQETVLLTLAGVQLQSTDLIPESVVAASDSSLGTVYIEQVDFAVDYPAGKVRRLPGGALTSDATVAVWYVPFRVYTRNTDYKIDYGKGELSRLATGVIEDGQTVYLDFKLDPAFLGEEIIVNAVAEAEAQVVARIDSAYLDSSDAGLSAGATYLAVSILAHIKSLEAMQAGVPSHQLSRSWAIMSNFYRRRAQEFLAPFAKKPGGLKPMTIPGKMQR
;
A
#
# COMPACT_ATOMS: atom_id res chain seq x y z
N MET A 1 28.86 6.92 -16.67
CA MET A 1 28.14 6.20 -15.58
C MET A 1 26.65 6.47 -15.74
N PRO A 2 25.72 5.58 -15.35
CA PRO A 2 24.29 5.89 -15.50
C PRO A 2 23.88 7.06 -14.59
N PHE A 3 23.05 7.98 -15.09
CA PHE A 3 22.59 9.14 -14.32
C PHE A 3 21.61 8.76 -13.20
N THR A 4 20.88 7.66 -13.36
CA THR A 4 19.94 7.13 -12.37
C THR A 4 20.10 5.61 -12.18
N ASN A 5 19.50 5.06 -11.13
CA ASN A 5 19.48 3.62 -10.87
C ASN A 5 18.15 3.20 -10.22
N ALA A 6 17.92 1.89 -10.15
CA ALA A 6 16.69 1.33 -9.58
C ALA A 6 16.48 1.73 -8.12
N GLN A 7 17.54 1.83 -7.31
CA GLN A 7 17.45 2.23 -5.91
C GLN A 7 16.94 3.66 -5.76
N LEU A 8 17.43 4.61 -6.56
CA LEU A 8 16.98 6.00 -6.55
C LEU A 8 15.51 6.14 -6.96
N VAL A 9 15.11 5.42 -8.01
CA VAL A 9 13.72 5.40 -8.47
C VAL A 9 12.80 4.82 -7.38
N ARG A 10 13.19 3.71 -6.74
CA ARG A 10 12.41 3.12 -5.63
C ARG A 10 12.28 4.09 -4.46
N LYS A 11 13.39 4.71 -4.05
CA LYS A 11 13.38 5.71 -2.98
C LYS A 11 12.38 6.83 -3.30
N HIS A 12 12.41 7.34 -4.53
CA HIS A 12 11.50 8.39 -4.97
C HIS A 12 10.02 7.95 -4.94
N LEU A 13 9.74 6.73 -5.42
CA LEU A 13 8.38 6.17 -5.40
C LEU A 13 7.86 5.99 -3.97
N ILE A 14 8.70 5.50 -3.04
CA ILE A 14 8.32 5.30 -1.64
C ILE A 14 8.02 6.65 -0.96
N GLU A 15 8.90 7.64 -1.13
CA GLU A 15 8.75 8.97 -0.54
C GLU A 15 7.48 9.71 -1.02
N HIS A 16 7.03 9.44 -2.25
CA HIS A 16 5.87 10.09 -2.85
C HIS A 16 4.60 9.22 -2.88
N SER A 17 4.71 7.93 -2.57
CA SER A 17 3.53 7.07 -2.41
C SER A 17 2.82 7.44 -1.11
N ALA A 18 1.55 7.83 -1.20
CA ALA A 18 0.68 7.88 -0.04
C ALA A 18 0.71 6.50 0.63
N ALA A 19 0.81 6.46 1.96
CA ALA A 19 0.87 5.21 2.73
C ALA A 19 -0.07 4.17 2.13
N GLY A 20 0.46 2.99 1.80
CA GLY A 20 -0.29 1.93 1.11
C GLY A 20 -1.68 1.77 1.72
N GLN A 21 -2.71 1.78 0.89
CA GLN A 21 -4.09 1.74 1.34
C GLN A 21 -4.26 0.52 2.25
N ALA A 22 -4.58 0.77 3.51
CA ALA A 22 -4.91 -0.27 4.46
C ALA A 22 -6.33 -0.76 4.14
N VAL A 23 -6.45 -2.08 4.01
CA VAL A 23 -7.72 -2.79 3.91
C VAL A 23 -7.85 -3.57 5.21
N GLU A 24 -8.97 -3.41 5.89
CA GLU A 24 -9.25 -4.07 7.17
C GLU A 24 -10.52 -4.91 7.04
N ASN A 25 -10.55 -6.04 7.73
CA ASN A 25 -11.67 -6.97 7.84
C ASN A 25 -12.27 -7.40 6.49
N PHE A 26 -11.43 -7.52 5.45
CA PHE A 26 -11.89 -8.03 4.16
C PHE A 26 -12.25 -9.51 4.28
N SER A 27 -13.53 -9.84 4.07
CA SER A 27 -14.03 -11.21 4.18
C SER A 27 -13.70 -12.03 2.93
N LEU A 28 -13.11 -13.21 3.11
CA LEU A 28 -12.77 -14.13 2.03
C LEU A 28 -13.08 -15.57 2.43
N LYS A 29 -13.77 -16.30 1.56
CA LYS A 29 -14.00 -17.74 1.76
C LYS A 29 -12.88 -18.54 1.11
N LEU A 30 -12.21 -19.40 1.89
CA LEU A 30 -11.15 -20.27 1.39
C LEU A 30 -11.68 -21.68 1.17
N THR A 31 -11.59 -22.19 -0.05
CA THR A 31 -12.08 -23.52 -0.44
C THR A 31 -10.93 -24.37 -1.01
N GLY A 32 -10.79 -25.59 -0.51
CA GLY A 32 -9.68 -26.50 -0.79
C GLY A 32 -8.35 -25.88 -0.39
N THR A 33 -7.34 -26.06 -1.24
CA THR A 33 -6.03 -25.37 -1.17
C THR A 33 -5.86 -24.39 -2.31
N THR A 34 -6.94 -24.09 -3.03
CA THR A 34 -6.94 -23.24 -4.21
C THR A 34 -6.67 -21.78 -3.79
N PRO A 35 -5.71 -21.10 -4.43
CA PRO A 35 -5.47 -19.68 -4.16
C PRO A 35 -6.69 -18.82 -4.51
N ALA A 36 -7.06 -17.95 -3.58
CA ALA A 36 -8.11 -16.96 -3.73
C ALA A 36 -7.48 -15.57 -3.92
N LYS A 37 -7.99 -14.80 -4.88
CA LYS A 37 -7.46 -13.47 -5.21
C LYS A 37 -7.98 -12.42 -4.24
N LEU A 38 -7.07 -11.59 -3.73
CA LEU A 38 -7.36 -10.42 -2.94
C LEU A 38 -7.72 -9.24 -3.85
N PRO A 39 -8.57 -8.32 -3.38
CA PRO A 39 -8.91 -7.13 -4.13
C PRO A 39 -7.75 -6.15 -4.12
N GLY A 40 -7.59 -5.45 -5.24
CA GLY A 40 -6.51 -4.49 -5.39
C GLY A 40 -5.21 -5.16 -5.83
N ALA A 41 -4.22 -4.32 -6.06
CA ALA A 41 -2.90 -4.67 -6.56
C ALA A 41 -2.16 -5.60 -5.56
N PRO A 42 -0.88 -5.90 -5.82
CA PRO A 42 -0.04 -6.71 -4.94
C PRO A 42 -0.05 -6.22 -3.49
N VAL A 43 0.15 -7.15 -2.56
CA VAL A 43 0.08 -6.89 -1.12
C VAL A 43 1.47 -6.57 -0.59
N LEU A 44 1.57 -5.57 0.30
CA LEU A 44 2.82 -5.23 0.96
C LEU A 44 3.29 -6.42 1.81
N SER A 45 4.52 -6.88 1.59
CA SER A 45 5.03 -8.07 2.26
C SER A 45 5.03 -7.92 3.78
N GLY A 46 4.46 -8.91 4.47
CA GLY A 46 4.33 -8.93 5.93
C GLY A 46 3.28 -7.97 6.51
N SER A 47 2.47 -7.34 5.66
CA SER A 47 1.34 -6.52 6.13
C SER A 47 0.07 -7.33 6.40
N ASP A 48 0.04 -8.61 6.04
CA ASP A 48 -1.12 -9.49 6.17
C ASP A 48 -1.36 -9.92 7.62
N LYS A 49 -2.63 -9.90 8.02
CA LYS A 49 -3.16 -10.54 9.20
C LYS A 49 -4.43 -11.29 8.81
N VAL A 50 -4.42 -12.62 8.94
CA VAL A 50 -5.59 -13.45 8.64
C VAL A 50 -6.26 -13.88 9.94
N LYS A 51 -7.56 -13.62 10.03
CA LYS A 51 -8.38 -13.79 11.23
C LYS A 51 -9.58 -14.68 10.93
N GLY A 52 -10.08 -15.41 11.92
CA GLY A 52 -11.28 -16.25 11.80
C GLY A 52 -12.17 -16.16 13.02
N LYS A 53 -13.48 -16.33 12.80
CA LYS A 53 -14.45 -16.54 13.89
C LYS A 53 -14.51 -18.05 14.15
N GLU A 54 -13.99 -18.50 15.29
CA GLU A 54 -14.02 -19.92 15.67
C GLU A 54 -14.91 -20.19 16.88
N GLU A 55 -14.92 -19.27 17.85
CA GLU A 55 -15.76 -19.38 19.03
C GLU A 55 -16.90 -18.36 18.91
N GLU A 56 -18.13 -18.81 19.14
CA GLU A 56 -19.28 -17.91 19.33
C GLU A 56 -19.49 -17.54 20.81
N THR A 57 -18.76 -18.19 21.72
CA THR A 57 -18.89 -17.96 23.15
C THR A 57 -18.21 -16.64 23.54
N PRO A 58 -18.96 -15.64 24.03
CA PRO A 58 -18.37 -14.39 24.45
C PRO A 58 -17.49 -14.59 25.69
N ARG A 59 -16.33 -13.94 25.70
CA ARG A 59 -15.51 -13.79 26.91
C ARG A 59 -16.10 -12.68 27.76
N GLN A 60 -16.12 -12.87 29.07
CA GLN A 60 -16.58 -11.87 30.03
C GLN A 60 -15.41 -11.37 30.87
N GLU A 61 -15.30 -10.06 30.98
CA GLU A 61 -14.37 -9.39 31.89
C GLU A 61 -15.11 -8.36 32.73
N THR A 62 -14.62 -8.12 33.94
CA THR A 62 -15.09 -6.99 34.77
C THR A 62 -14.00 -5.93 34.77
N VAL A 63 -14.32 -4.74 34.26
CA VAL A 63 -13.33 -3.68 34.04
C VAL A 63 -13.82 -2.35 34.59
N LEU A 64 -12.86 -1.53 35.04
CA LEU A 64 -13.09 -0.14 35.40
C LEU A 64 -13.00 0.73 34.15
N LEU A 65 -14.13 1.28 33.68
CA LEU A 65 -14.13 2.12 32.49
C LEU A 65 -13.74 3.57 32.82
N THR A 66 -12.67 4.02 32.20
CA THR A 66 -12.17 5.40 32.30
C THR A 66 -12.22 6.09 30.94
N LEU A 67 -12.01 7.42 30.92
CA LEU A 67 -11.88 8.18 29.66
C LEU A 67 -10.63 7.80 28.86
N ALA A 68 -9.55 7.41 29.55
CA ALA A 68 -8.32 6.94 28.91
C ALA A 68 -8.49 5.57 28.24
N GLY A 69 -9.50 4.81 28.68
CA GLY A 69 -9.80 3.45 28.26
C GLY A 69 -9.01 2.40 29.02
N VAL A 70 -9.52 1.18 28.97
CA VAL A 70 -8.96 -0.02 29.57
C VAL A 70 -8.72 -1.06 28.47
N GLN A 71 -7.62 -1.79 28.59
CA GLN A 71 -7.25 -2.87 27.70
C GLN A 71 -7.93 -4.17 28.16
N LEU A 72 -8.67 -4.82 27.27
CA LEU A 72 -9.21 -6.17 27.52
C LEU A 72 -8.10 -7.22 27.35
N GLN A 73 -8.32 -8.43 27.86
CA GLN A 73 -7.34 -9.53 27.74
C GLN A 73 -7.09 -9.95 26.29
N SER A 74 -8.05 -9.71 25.39
CA SER A 74 -7.96 -10.07 23.98
C SER A 74 -7.92 -8.83 23.09
N THR A 75 -7.16 -8.92 22.00
CA THR A 75 -7.13 -7.94 20.90
C THR A 75 -7.92 -8.50 19.70
N ASP A 76 -7.99 -7.73 18.60
CA ASP A 76 -8.65 -8.15 17.37
C ASP A 76 -10.08 -8.65 17.62
N LEU A 77 -10.89 -7.80 18.24
CA LEU A 77 -12.28 -8.10 18.56
C LEU A 77 -13.15 -8.09 17.30
N ILE A 78 -14.16 -8.95 17.26
CA ILE A 78 -15.15 -8.93 16.18
C ILE A 78 -15.96 -7.64 16.30
N PRO A 79 -16.05 -6.82 15.24
CA PRO A 79 -16.89 -5.62 15.23
C PRO A 79 -18.32 -5.91 15.70
N GLU A 80 -18.88 -4.99 16.49
CA GLU A 80 -20.24 -5.05 17.03
C GLU A 80 -20.52 -6.23 17.99
N SER A 81 -19.47 -6.95 18.42
CA SER A 81 -19.62 -8.07 19.37
C SER A 81 -19.55 -7.65 20.84
N VAL A 82 -19.19 -6.39 21.14
CA VAL A 82 -18.95 -5.92 22.50
C VAL A 82 -20.25 -5.47 23.16
N VAL A 83 -20.54 -6.03 24.33
CA VAL A 83 -21.67 -5.63 25.18
C VAL A 83 -21.12 -5.23 26.54
N ALA A 84 -21.53 -4.07 27.06
CA ALA A 84 -21.17 -3.63 28.41
C ALA A 84 -22.43 -3.49 29.26
N ALA A 85 -22.40 -3.98 30.51
CA ALA A 85 -23.48 -3.81 31.46
C ALA A 85 -22.98 -3.49 32.87
N SER A 86 -23.87 -2.98 33.73
CA SER A 86 -23.58 -2.64 35.13
C SER A 86 -22.98 -3.80 35.93
N ASP A 87 -23.34 -5.02 35.58
CA ASP A 87 -22.97 -6.25 36.29
C ASP A 87 -23.11 -7.46 35.36
N SER A 88 -22.66 -8.63 35.81
CA SER A 88 -22.72 -9.89 35.04
C SER A 88 -24.13 -10.44 34.82
N SER A 89 -25.16 -9.86 35.46
CA SER A 89 -26.57 -10.23 35.29
C SER A 89 -27.30 -9.33 34.28
N LEU A 90 -26.55 -8.53 33.52
CA LEU A 90 -27.08 -7.60 32.51
C LEU A 90 -28.03 -6.54 33.07
N GLY A 91 -27.81 -6.07 34.32
CA GLY A 91 -28.70 -5.12 34.99
C GLY A 91 -29.07 -3.88 34.16
N THR A 92 -28.09 -3.04 33.84
CA THR A 92 -28.24 -1.95 32.85
C THR A 92 -27.25 -2.18 31.73
N VAL A 93 -27.75 -2.40 30.51
CA VAL A 93 -26.93 -2.54 29.30
C VAL A 93 -26.64 -1.17 28.73
N TYR A 94 -25.36 -0.87 28.55
CA TYR A 94 -24.89 0.38 27.98
C TYR A 94 -24.77 0.28 26.46
N ILE A 95 -24.89 1.42 25.78
CA ILE A 95 -24.94 1.51 24.33
C ILE A 95 -23.57 1.98 23.80
N GLU A 96 -23.00 1.23 22.86
CA GLU A 96 -21.77 1.64 22.17
C GLU A 96 -21.99 2.94 21.38
N GLN A 97 -20.96 3.79 21.33
CA GLN A 97 -20.95 5.14 20.73
C GLN A 97 -21.85 6.16 21.43
N VAL A 98 -22.52 5.77 22.53
CA VAL A 98 -23.28 6.68 23.42
C VAL A 98 -22.64 6.71 24.80
N ASP A 99 -22.52 5.54 25.44
CA ASP A 99 -21.99 5.40 26.80
C ASP A 99 -20.49 5.06 26.82
N PHE A 100 -20.06 4.24 25.86
CA PHE A 100 -18.68 3.78 25.71
C PHE A 100 -18.30 3.66 24.24
N ALA A 101 -17.00 3.59 23.95
CA ALA A 101 -16.47 3.33 22.61
C ALA A 101 -15.42 2.21 22.68
N VAL A 102 -15.32 1.46 21.58
CA VAL A 102 -14.40 0.32 21.44
C VAL A 102 -13.42 0.59 20.30
N ASP A 103 -12.14 0.35 20.57
CA ASP A 103 -11.11 0.14 19.56
C ASP A 103 -10.98 -1.38 19.36
N TYR A 104 -11.65 -1.89 18.33
CA TYR A 104 -11.77 -3.32 18.07
C TYR A 104 -10.42 -3.99 17.77
N PRO A 105 -9.55 -3.44 16.89
CA PRO A 105 -8.21 -3.99 16.68
C PRO A 105 -7.38 -4.03 17.96
N ALA A 106 -7.39 -2.95 18.75
CA ALA A 106 -6.60 -2.89 19.97
C ALA A 106 -7.23 -3.68 21.13
N GLY A 107 -8.53 -4.00 21.09
CA GLY A 107 -9.24 -4.57 22.23
C GLY A 107 -9.39 -3.59 23.40
N LYS A 108 -9.50 -2.30 23.10
CA LYS A 108 -9.54 -1.24 24.12
C LYS A 108 -10.94 -0.64 24.22
N VAL A 109 -11.47 -0.56 25.44
CA VAL A 109 -12.81 0.00 25.72
C VAL A 109 -12.66 1.25 26.55
N ARG A 110 -13.36 2.34 26.21
CA ARG A 110 -13.32 3.59 26.96
C ARG A 110 -14.70 4.17 27.20
N ARG A 111 -14.88 4.86 28.32
CA ARG A 111 -16.09 5.63 28.59
C ARG A 111 -16.18 6.84 27.65
N LEU A 112 -17.39 7.20 27.24
CA LEU A 112 -17.67 8.47 26.57
C LEU A 112 -18.20 9.51 27.56
N PRO A 113 -17.75 10.78 27.47
CA PRO A 113 -18.33 11.84 28.27
C PRO A 113 -19.78 12.10 27.84
N GLY A 114 -20.69 12.24 28.81
CA GLY A 114 -22.10 12.55 28.56
C GLY A 114 -23.04 11.35 28.48
N GLY A 115 -22.51 10.11 28.49
CA GLY A 115 -23.32 8.89 28.62
C GLY A 115 -23.82 8.62 30.03
N ALA A 116 -24.62 7.57 30.18
CA ALA A 116 -25.17 7.09 31.45
C ALA A 116 -24.11 6.43 32.37
N LEU A 117 -22.98 6.00 31.80
CA LEU A 117 -21.86 5.48 32.57
C LEU A 117 -21.25 6.58 33.44
N THR A 118 -21.24 6.40 34.76
CA THR A 118 -20.57 7.31 35.69
C THR A 118 -19.05 7.20 35.59
N SER A 119 -18.33 8.21 36.09
CA SER A 119 -16.87 8.09 36.26
C SER A 119 -16.59 6.96 37.25
N ASP A 120 -15.61 6.12 36.92
CA ASP A 120 -15.16 5.00 37.75
C ASP A 120 -16.22 3.89 37.94
N ALA A 121 -17.15 3.76 36.99
CA ALA A 121 -18.04 2.61 36.94
C ALA A 121 -17.26 1.33 36.62
N THR A 122 -17.37 0.35 37.50
CA THR A 122 -17.00 -1.04 37.20
C THR A 122 -18.14 -1.68 36.42
N VAL A 123 -17.83 -2.26 35.28
CA VAL A 123 -18.82 -2.88 34.38
C VAL A 123 -18.39 -4.28 33.99
N ALA A 124 -19.37 -5.14 33.70
CA ALA A 124 -19.14 -6.39 33.01
C ALA A 124 -19.15 -6.14 31.50
N VAL A 125 -18.10 -6.57 30.80
CA VAL A 125 -17.95 -6.46 29.35
C VAL A 125 -17.87 -7.86 28.77
N TRP A 126 -18.76 -8.17 27.84
CA TRP A 126 -18.72 -9.36 27.01
C TRP A 126 -18.22 -9.00 25.63
N TYR A 127 -17.40 -9.86 25.02
CA TYR A 127 -16.89 -9.65 23.68
C TYR A 127 -16.49 -10.97 23.02
N VAL A 128 -16.42 -10.99 21.69
CA VAL A 128 -15.92 -12.15 20.93
C VAL A 128 -14.63 -11.76 20.20
N PRO A 129 -13.47 -12.37 20.51
CA PRO A 129 -12.24 -12.12 19.78
C PRO A 129 -12.17 -12.94 18.49
N PHE A 130 -11.46 -12.44 17.48
CA PHE A 130 -11.00 -13.28 16.38
C PHE A 130 -9.88 -14.22 16.83
N ARG A 131 -9.82 -15.42 16.23
CA ARG A 131 -8.56 -16.19 16.21
C ARG A 131 -7.66 -15.65 15.11
N VAL A 132 -6.41 -15.36 15.44
CA VAL A 132 -5.39 -14.97 14.45
C VAL A 132 -4.66 -16.22 13.96
N TYR A 133 -4.63 -16.41 12.64
CA TYR A 133 -3.93 -17.53 12.01
C TYR A 133 -2.46 -17.20 11.74
N THR A 134 -1.63 -18.24 11.69
CA THR A 134 -0.18 -18.11 11.51
C THR A 134 0.23 -18.39 10.07
N ARG A 135 0.90 -17.42 9.44
CA ARG A 135 1.46 -17.55 8.09
C ARG A 135 2.46 -18.70 8.02
N ASN A 136 2.43 -19.46 6.92
CA ASN A 136 3.21 -20.68 6.66
C ASN A 136 2.88 -21.89 7.55
N THR A 137 1.93 -21.75 8.49
CA THR A 137 1.38 -22.86 9.27
C THR A 137 -0.06 -23.12 8.85
N ASP A 138 -0.88 -22.08 8.87
CA ASP A 138 -2.31 -22.14 8.59
C ASP A 138 -2.65 -21.72 7.15
N TYR A 139 -1.88 -20.79 6.61
CA TYR A 139 -2.09 -20.22 5.27
C TYR A 139 -0.77 -19.84 4.58
N LYS A 140 -0.84 -19.59 3.27
CA LYS A 140 0.22 -18.97 2.46
C LYS A 140 -0.34 -17.80 1.68
N ILE A 141 0.51 -16.80 1.44
CA ILE A 141 0.17 -15.63 0.64
C ILE A 141 1.26 -15.42 -0.42
N ASP A 142 0.86 -15.23 -1.67
CA ASP A 142 1.70 -14.70 -2.74
C ASP A 142 1.47 -13.19 -2.80
N TYR A 143 2.38 -12.42 -2.20
CA TYR A 143 2.30 -10.97 -2.15
C TYR A 143 2.27 -10.34 -3.54
N GLY A 144 3.04 -10.88 -4.49
CA GLY A 144 3.16 -10.33 -5.84
C GLY A 144 1.91 -10.54 -6.68
N LYS A 145 1.17 -11.61 -6.43
CA LYS A 145 -0.12 -11.86 -7.10
C LYS A 145 -1.33 -11.41 -6.29
N GLY A 146 -1.15 -11.09 -5.02
CA GLY A 146 -2.25 -10.83 -4.09
C GLY A 146 -3.12 -12.08 -3.94
N GLU A 147 -2.52 -13.26 -3.80
CA GLU A 147 -3.27 -14.53 -3.69
C GLU A 147 -3.07 -15.15 -2.31
N LEU A 148 -4.16 -15.52 -1.64
CA LEU A 148 -4.16 -16.22 -0.35
C LEU A 148 -4.66 -17.67 -0.54
N SER A 149 -3.97 -18.65 0.03
CA SER A 149 -4.46 -20.03 0.12
C SER A 149 -4.32 -20.58 1.54
N ARG A 150 -5.26 -21.43 1.96
CA ARG A 150 -5.09 -22.20 3.20
C ARG A 150 -4.10 -23.35 2.98
N LEU A 151 -3.44 -23.77 4.05
CA LEU A 151 -2.63 -24.98 4.07
C LEU A 151 -3.46 -26.15 4.55
N ALA A 152 -3.36 -27.30 3.86
CA ALA A 152 -4.08 -28.51 4.25
C ALA A 152 -3.69 -29.03 5.66
N THR A 153 -2.47 -28.73 6.11
CA THR A 153 -1.95 -29.02 7.45
C THR A 153 -2.34 -27.99 8.50
N GLY A 154 -2.93 -26.87 8.07
CA GLY A 154 -3.32 -25.76 8.91
C GLY A 154 -4.64 -25.99 9.63
N VAL A 155 -4.97 -25.10 10.55
CA VAL A 155 -6.21 -25.15 11.33
C VAL A 155 -7.40 -24.42 10.67
N ILE A 156 -7.19 -23.78 9.52
CA ILE A 156 -8.27 -23.16 8.74
C ILE A 156 -9.06 -24.28 8.06
N GLU A 157 -10.34 -24.38 8.37
CA GLU A 157 -11.22 -25.42 7.84
C GLU A 157 -11.57 -25.18 6.36
N ASP A 158 -11.89 -26.27 5.66
CA ASP A 158 -12.33 -26.16 4.27
C ASP A 158 -13.67 -25.43 4.16
N GLY A 159 -13.72 -24.40 3.31
CA GLY A 159 -14.88 -23.54 3.14
C GLY A 159 -15.05 -22.50 4.25
N GLN A 160 -14.08 -22.34 5.16
CA GLN A 160 -14.15 -21.32 6.21
C GLN A 160 -14.05 -19.90 5.63
N THR A 161 -14.82 -18.98 6.21
CA THR A 161 -14.68 -17.54 5.93
C THR A 161 -13.67 -16.94 6.89
N VAL A 162 -12.64 -16.33 6.33
CA VAL A 162 -11.60 -15.59 7.05
C VAL A 162 -11.74 -14.09 6.80
N TYR A 163 -11.16 -13.29 7.68
CA TYR A 163 -11.10 -11.84 7.60
C TYR A 163 -9.64 -11.43 7.49
N LEU A 164 -9.33 -10.63 6.48
CA LEU A 164 -7.97 -10.18 6.23
C LEU A 164 -7.82 -8.69 6.51
N ASP A 165 -6.75 -8.36 7.22
CA ASP A 165 -6.19 -7.02 7.23
C ASP A 165 -4.89 -7.06 6.41
N PHE A 166 -4.71 -6.12 5.49
CA PHE A 166 -3.49 -6.02 4.68
C PHE A 166 -3.31 -4.61 4.15
N LYS A 167 -2.09 -4.28 3.73
CA LYS A 167 -1.79 -3.04 3.01
C LYS A 167 -1.51 -3.37 1.57
N LEU A 168 -2.11 -2.62 0.65
CA LEU A 168 -1.71 -2.68 -0.74
C LEU A 168 -0.30 -2.12 -0.88
N ASP A 169 0.52 -2.77 -1.71
CA ASP A 169 1.83 -2.26 -2.08
C ASP A 169 1.65 -1.21 -3.19
N PRO A 170 1.79 0.10 -2.88
CA PRO A 170 1.65 1.14 -3.89
C PRO A 170 2.78 1.11 -4.93
N ALA A 171 3.88 0.41 -4.61
CA ALA A 171 5.12 0.41 -5.35
C ALA A 171 5.40 -0.92 -6.05
N PHE A 172 4.40 -1.81 -6.22
CA PHE A 172 4.60 -3.04 -6.99
C PHE A 172 4.69 -2.76 -8.49
N LEU A 173 5.84 -2.21 -8.86
CA LEU A 173 6.47 -2.31 -10.14
C LEU A 173 7.50 -3.42 -9.95
N GLY A 174 7.36 -4.52 -10.69
CA GLY A 174 8.34 -5.60 -10.66
C GLY A 174 9.74 -5.03 -10.93
N GLU A 175 10.77 -5.59 -10.31
CA GLU A 175 12.14 -5.06 -10.43
C GLU A 175 12.58 -4.95 -11.89
N GLU A 176 12.19 -5.92 -12.71
CA GLU A 176 12.42 -5.91 -14.14
C GLU A 176 11.81 -4.67 -14.83
N ILE A 177 10.60 -4.26 -14.45
CA ILE A 177 9.94 -3.07 -14.99
C ILE A 177 10.70 -1.80 -14.58
N ILE A 178 11.17 -1.73 -13.33
CA ILE A 178 11.98 -0.59 -12.84
C ILE A 178 13.30 -0.50 -13.60
N VAL A 179 14.01 -1.62 -13.74
CA VAL A 179 15.28 -1.69 -14.47
C VAL A 179 15.09 -1.30 -15.94
N ASN A 180 14.04 -1.79 -16.59
CA ASN A 180 13.73 -1.44 -17.98
C ASN A 180 13.39 0.06 -18.13
N ALA A 181 12.60 0.63 -17.23
CA ALA A 181 12.29 2.06 -17.26
C ALA A 181 13.52 2.94 -17.00
N VAL A 182 14.43 2.51 -16.12
CA VAL A 182 15.73 3.18 -15.89
C VAL A 182 16.58 3.15 -17.16
N ALA A 183 16.70 1.99 -17.82
CA ALA A 183 17.46 1.87 -19.05
C ALA A 183 16.89 2.72 -20.19
N GLU A 184 15.55 2.77 -20.32
CA GLU A 184 14.88 3.61 -21.30
C GLU A 184 15.08 5.11 -21.00
N ALA A 185 14.96 5.52 -19.73
CA ALA A 185 15.20 6.90 -19.31
C ALA A 185 16.64 7.32 -19.62
N GLU A 186 17.62 6.47 -19.30
CA GLU A 186 19.03 6.72 -19.57
C GLU A 186 19.29 6.93 -21.06
N ALA A 187 18.76 6.06 -21.91
CA ALA A 187 18.88 6.18 -23.36
C ALA A 187 18.27 7.50 -23.87
N GLN A 188 17.11 7.90 -23.35
CA GLN A 188 16.47 9.17 -23.70
C GLN A 188 17.25 10.40 -23.23
N VAL A 189 17.89 10.34 -22.06
CA VAL A 189 18.75 11.42 -21.54
C VAL A 189 19.99 11.57 -22.42
N VAL A 190 20.73 10.48 -22.64
CA VAL A 190 21.96 10.45 -23.47
C VAL A 190 21.69 10.97 -24.89
N ALA A 191 20.53 10.64 -25.46
CA ALA A 191 20.15 11.14 -26.78
C ALA A 191 20.00 12.68 -26.84
N ARG A 192 19.63 13.33 -25.72
CA ARG A 192 19.24 14.75 -25.65
C ARG A 192 20.31 15.68 -25.08
N ILE A 193 21.20 15.20 -24.22
CA ILE A 193 22.20 16.04 -23.55
C ILE A 193 23.46 16.26 -24.41
N ASP A 194 24.15 17.37 -24.20
CA ASP A 194 25.44 17.63 -24.85
C ASP A 194 26.50 16.59 -24.44
N SER A 195 27.36 16.19 -25.38
CA SER A 195 28.44 15.22 -25.13
C SER A 195 29.38 15.64 -23.99
N ALA A 196 29.52 16.94 -23.73
CA ALA A 196 30.32 17.45 -22.61
C ALA A 196 29.81 16.99 -21.23
N TYR A 197 28.56 16.56 -21.13
CA TYR A 197 27.91 16.16 -19.89
C TYR A 197 27.75 14.64 -19.73
N LEU A 198 28.26 13.82 -20.66
CA LEU A 198 28.07 12.36 -20.61
C LEU A 198 28.68 11.70 -19.37
N ASP A 199 29.76 12.27 -18.84
CA ASP A 199 30.43 11.79 -17.62
C ASP A 199 30.20 12.72 -16.41
N SER A 200 29.22 13.61 -16.50
CA SER A 200 28.86 14.53 -15.41
C SER A 200 28.20 13.80 -14.25
N SER A 201 28.54 14.19 -13.02
CA SER A 201 27.88 13.76 -11.78
C SER A 201 26.89 14.81 -11.24
N ASP A 202 26.46 15.75 -12.08
CA ASP A 202 25.55 16.82 -11.68
C ASP A 202 24.21 16.27 -11.14
N ALA A 203 23.78 16.78 -9.99
CA ALA A 203 22.57 16.34 -9.31
C ALA A 203 21.30 16.61 -10.14
N GLY A 204 21.30 17.64 -11.00
CA GLY A 204 20.21 17.95 -11.93
C GLY A 204 20.06 16.91 -13.04
N LEU A 205 21.16 16.35 -13.56
CA LEU A 205 21.10 15.23 -14.51
C LEU A 205 20.56 13.97 -13.85
N SER A 206 21.03 13.67 -12.64
CA SER A 206 20.54 12.52 -11.88
C SER A 206 19.05 12.66 -11.55
N ALA A 207 18.62 13.81 -11.03
CA ALA A 207 17.22 14.10 -10.77
C ALA A 207 16.37 14.04 -12.06
N GLY A 208 16.82 14.66 -13.15
CA GLY A 208 16.13 14.63 -14.43
C GLY A 208 15.93 13.21 -14.97
N ALA A 209 16.97 12.37 -14.89
CA ALA A 209 16.90 10.96 -15.29
C ALA A 209 15.96 10.15 -14.38
N THR A 210 16.01 10.35 -13.05
CA THR A 210 15.08 9.68 -12.11
C THR A 210 13.63 10.07 -12.37
N TYR A 211 13.33 11.37 -12.55
CA TYR A 211 11.98 11.85 -12.87
C TYR A 211 11.48 11.30 -14.21
N LEU A 212 12.37 11.16 -15.20
CA LEU A 212 12.01 10.57 -16.48
C LEU A 212 11.66 9.08 -16.34
N ALA A 213 12.45 8.31 -15.59
CA ALA A 213 12.16 6.91 -15.29
C ALA A 213 10.81 6.75 -14.58
N VAL A 214 10.52 7.58 -13.57
CA VAL A 214 9.22 7.59 -12.88
C VAL A 214 8.07 7.92 -13.84
N SER A 215 8.28 8.83 -14.79
CA SER A 215 7.27 9.15 -15.81
C SER A 215 6.93 7.97 -16.71
N ILE A 216 7.94 7.15 -17.06
CA ILE A 216 7.77 5.93 -17.86
C ILE A 216 6.99 4.89 -17.04
N LEU A 217 7.35 4.69 -15.77
CA LEU A 217 6.65 3.77 -14.87
C LEU A 217 5.18 4.14 -14.67
N ALA A 218 4.89 5.44 -14.46
CA ALA A 218 3.52 5.92 -14.37
C ALA A 218 2.74 5.72 -15.69
N HIS A 219 3.41 5.84 -16.84
CA HIS A 219 2.79 5.54 -18.13
C HIS A 219 2.46 4.04 -18.28
N ILE A 220 3.37 3.15 -17.88
CA ILE A 220 3.14 1.70 -17.89
C ILE A 220 1.93 1.36 -17.01
N LYS A 221 1.86 1.90 -15.77
CA LYS A 221 0.69 1.71 -14.89
C LYS A 221 -0.61 2.24 -15.48
N SER A 222 -0.55 3.36 -16.20
CA SER A 222 -1.71 3.89 -16.91
C SER A 222 -2.23 2.89 -17.94
N LEU A 223 -1.35 2.21 -18.68
CA LEU A 223 -1.71 1.23 -19.70
C LEU A 223 -2.23 -0.08 -19.07
N GLU A 224 -1.57 -0.57 -18.02
CA GLU A 224 -2.05 -1.74 -17.25
C GLU A 224 -3.47 -1.49 -16.71
N ALA A 225 -3.71 -0.29 -16.15
CA ALA A 225 -5.03 0.08 -15.66
C ALA A 225 -6.08 0.17 -16.80
N MET A 226 -5.71 0.56 -18.03
CA MET A 226 -6.65 0.52 -19.16
C MET A 226 -7.04 -0.90 -19.53
N GLN A 227 -6.10 -1.85 -19.45
CA GLN A 227 -6.33 -3.25 -19.80
C GLN A 227 -7.19 -3.99 -18.77
N ALA A 228 -7.26 -3.50 -17.54
CA ALA A 228 -8.03 -4.12 -16.44
C ALA A 228 -9.56 -3.90 -16.51
N GLY A 229 -10.08 -3.10 -17.45
CA GLY A 229 -11.52 -2.96 -17.72
C GLY A 229 -12.20 -1.70 -17.16
N VAL A 230 -13.53 -1.74 -17.07
CA VAL A 230 -14.37 -0.52 -16.91
C VAL A 230 -14.25 0.20 -15.55
N PRO A 231 -13.99 -0.45 -14.40
CA PRO A 231 -13.77 0.27 -13.13
C PRO A 231 -12.45 1.08 -13.09
N SER A 232 -11.50 0.84 -14.01
CA SER A 232 -10.13 1.37 -13.91
C SER A 232 -9.83 2.56 -14.84
N HIS A 233 -10.84 3.14 -15.52
CA HIS A 233 -10.66 4.33 -16.35
C HIS A 233 -10.19 5.56 -15.55
N GLN A 234 -10.75 5.78 -14.36
CA GLN A 234 -10.32 6.87 -13.49
C GLN A 234 -8.87 6.67 -13.05
N LEU A 235 -8.53 5.44 -12.63
CA LEU A 235 -7.19 5.06 -12.20
C LEU A 235 -6.17 5.28 -13.33
N SER A 236 -6.47 4.80 -14.53
CA SER A 236 -5.66 5.03 -15.73
C SER A 236 -5.43 6.52 -15.98
N ARG A 237 -6.48 7.34 -15.93
CA ARG A 237 -6.37 8.78 -16.14
C ARG A 237 -5.48 9.45 -15.09
N SER A 238 -5.59 9.07 -13.82
CA SER A 238 -4.70 9.59 -12.76
C SER A 238 -3.23 9.23 -13.03
N TRP A 239 -2.94 7.99 -13.44
CA TRP A 239 -1.57 7.57 -13.79
C TRP A 239 -1.03 8.32 -15.01
N ALA A 240 -1.85 8.55 -16.03
CA ALA A 240 -1.47 9.34 -17.21
C ALA A 240 -1.15 10.81 -16.86
N ILE A 241 -1.96 11.43 -16.00
CA ILE A 241 -1.70 12.80 -15.52
C ILE A 241 -0.36 12.84 -14.76
N MET A 242 -0.14 11.87 -13.87
CA MET A 242 1.10 11.78 -13.11
C MET A 242 2.33 11.56 -14.00
N SER A 243 2.22 10.70 -15.01
CA SER A 243 3.27 10.51 -16.02
C SER A 243 3.65 11.83 -16.71
N ASN A 244 2.66 12.61 -17.15
CA ASN A 244 2.90 13.90 -17.80
C ASN A 244 3.53 14.93 -16.86
N PHE A 245 3.12 14.95 -15.59
CA PHE A 245 3.71 15.81 -14.57
C PHE A 245 5.21 15.51 -14.37
N TYR A 246 5.56 14.24 -14.13
CA TYR A 246 6.95 13.82 -13.95
C TYR A 246 7.79 14.08 -15.20
N ARG A 247 7.22 13.84 -16.40
CA ARG A 247 7.90 14.12 -17.67
C ARG A 247 8.23 15.60 -17.84
N ARG A 248 7.30 16.51 -17.47
CA ARG A 248 7.55 17.96 -17.53
C ARG A 248 8.65 18.37 -16.56
N ARG A 249 8.62 17.88 -15.32
CA ARG A 249 9.69 18.13 -14.33
C ARG A 249 11.04 17.60 -14.79
N ALA A 250 11.08 16.41 -15.38
CA ALA A 250 12.31 15.88 -15.98
C ALA A 250 12.87 16.83 -17.06
N GLN A 251 12.01 17.39 -17.92
CA GLN A 251 12.45 18.36 -18.94
C GLN A 251 13.00 19.64 -18.32
N GLU A 252 12.39 20.15 -17.25
CA GLU A 252 12.90 21.33 -16.53
C GLU A 252 14.32 21.09 -15.98
N PHE A 253 14.57 19.92 -15.37
CA PHE A 253 15.90 19.56 -14.87
C PHE A 253 16.92 19.31 -15.99
N LEU A 254 16.50 18.75 -17.12
CA LEU A 254 17.40 18.39 -18.23
C LEU A 254 17.68 19.56 -19.18
N ALA A 255 16.84 20.60 -19.18
CA ALA A 255 16.96 21.74 -20.10
C ALA A 255 18.34 22.43 -20.10
N PRO A 256 19.01 22.65 -18.94
CA PRO A 256 20.35 23.26 -18.92
C PRO A 256 21.44 22.43 -19.61
N PHE A 257 21.23 21.11 -19.76
CA PHE A 257 22.21 20.17 -20.30
C PHE A 257 21.94 19.81 -21.77
N ALA A 258 20.84 20.29 -22.34
CA ALA A 258 20.39 19.92 -23.68
C ALA A 258 21.39 20.36 -24.77
N LYS A 259 21.52 19.55 -25.83
CA LYS A 259 22.28 19.93 -27.03
C LYS A 259 21.77 21.26 -27.57
N LYS A 260 22.68 22.20 -27.86
CA LYS A 260 22.30 23.47 -28.49
C LYS A 260 21.64 23.21 -29.85
N PRO A 261 20.44 23.76 -30.11
CA PRO A 261 19.85 23.70 -31.44
C PRO A 261 20.78 24.41 -32.43
N GLY A 262 21.29 23.71 -33.45
CA GLY A 262 22.14 24.30 -34.49
C GLY A 262 23.62 23.94 -34.45
N GLY A 263 24.04 22.95 -33.66
CA GLY A 263 25.40 22.37 -33.71
C GLY A 263 25.69 21.53 -34.97
N LEU A 264 25.21 21.95 -36.15
CA LEU A 264 25.76 21.47 -37.42
C LEU A 264 27.12 22.16 -37.60
N LYS A 265 28.21 21.40 -37.52
CA LYS A 265 29.52 21.88 -37.94
C LYS A 265 29.37 22.51 -39.33
N PRO A 266 29.77 23.77 -39.54
CA PRO A 266 29.80 24.33 -40.90
C PRO A 266 30.65 23.39 -41.75
N MET A 267 30.07 22.93 -42.85
CA MET A 267 30.73 22.05 -43.80
C MET A 267 31.92 22.82 -44.37
N THR A 268 33.14 22.48 -43.94
CA THR A 268 34.36 23.05 -44.50
C THR A 268 34.46 22.55 -45.94
N ILE A 269 34.08 23.40 -46.91
CA ILE A 269 34.26 23.09 -48.33
C ILE A 269 35.77 23.11 -48.60
N PRO A 270 36.40 21.98 -49.01
CA PRO A 270 37.81 21.97 -49.30
C PRO A 270 38.09 22.79 -50.56
N GLY A 271 38.95 23.81 -50.41
CA GLY A 271 39.84 24.35 -51.42
C GLY A 271 39.27 24.69 -52.81
N LYS A 272 38.98 25.96 -53.05
CA LYS A 272 39.16 26.52 -54.40
C LYS A 272 40.66 26.64 -54.65
N MET A 273 41.22 25.75 -55.47
CA MET A 273 42.53 25.96 -56.09
C MET A 273 42.47 27.26 -56.89
N GLN A 274 43.31 28.22 -56.52
CA GLN A 274 43.60 29.39 -57.35
C GLN A 274 44.36 28.91 -58.59
N ARG A 275 43.92 29.39 -59.76
CA ARG A 275 44.69 29.33 -61.02
C ARG A 275 45.56 30.57 -61.11
#